data_AF-A0A926YUW8-F1
#
_entry.id   AF-A0A926YUW8-F1
#
_cell.length_a   1.000
_cell.length_b   1.000
_cell.length_c   1.000
_cell.angle_alpha   90.00
_cell.angle_beta   90.00
_cell.angle_gamma   90.00
#
_symmetry.space_group_name_H-M   'P 1'
#
loop_
_entity.id
_entity.type
_entity.pdbx_description
1 polymer ?
#
loop_
_entity_poly.entity_id
_entity_poly.type
_entity_poly.pdbx_seq_one_letter_code
_entity_poly.pdbx_strand_id
1 'polypeptide(L)'
;MASKDELQSILKEKYGINKNISQELSKEECQKILHLLSREPSAIKLVESFAQKNSSLGNKNSYYSRMRNQAESKLKSLKTEYRGLEESIKTLEKNKEPLGARKKQLEQEREKLEADIQKLSAENRDLGVEVKTLSSRNNELTEANDQLKKDNKALKNLVDEIRLKLAMSTKKLLQYEDSEIRKALIKMFGSTLG
;
A
#
# COMPACT_ATOMS: atom_id res chain seq x y z
N MET A 1 -27.21 48.63 -74.92
CA MET A 1 -27.32 49.22 -73.56
C MET A 1 -26.77 48.22 -72.56
N ALA A 2 -25.86 48.64 -71.68
CA ALA A 2 -25.28 47.74 -70.68
C ALA A 2 -26.34 47.08 -69.78
N SER A 3 -26.10 45.82 -69.40
CA SER A 3 -26.99 45.04 -68.54
C SER A 3 -26.94 45.52 -67.08
N LYS A 4 -27.93 45.15 -66.25
CA LYS A 4 -27.95 45.47 -64.81
C LYS A 4 -26.67 44.95 -64.12
N ASP A 5 -26.25 43.74 -64.48
CA ASP A 5 -25.10 43.05 -63.88
C ASP A 5 -23.77 43.69 -64.31
N GLU A 6 -23.68 44.19 -65.54
CA GLU A 6 -22.53 44.95 -66.03
C GLU A 6 -22.40 46.28 -65.28
N LEU A 7 -23.50 47.01 -65.09
CA LEU A 7 -23.51 48.28 -64.37
C LEU A 7 -23.17 48.11 -62.88
N GLN A 8 -23.66 47.04 -62.25
CA GLN A 8 -23.31 46.70 -60.88
C GLN A 8 -21.85 46.25 -60.75
N SER A 9 -21.32 45.51 -61.72
CA SER A 9 -19.91 45.13 -61.75
C SER A 9 -19.01 46.36 -61.86
N ILE A 10 -19.37 47.34 -62.70
CA ILE A 10 -18.63 48.62 -62.81
C ILE A 10 -18.68 49.40 -61.49
N LEU A 11 -19.84 49.50 -60.84
CA LEU A 11 -19.98 50.18 -59.54
C LEU A 11 -19.16 49.50 -58.43
N LYS A 12 -19.05 48.17 -58.47
CA LYS A 12 -18.26 47.37 -57.54
C LYS A 12 -16.75 47.47 -57.80
N GLU A 13 -16.31 47.32 -59.05
CA GLU A 13 -14.89 47.31 -59.42
C GLU A 13 -14.27 48.71 -59.40
N LYS A 14 -14.97 49.73 -59.92
CA LYS A 14 -14.41 51.10 -59.97
C LYS A 14 -14.63 51.92 -58.69
N TYR A 15 -15.77 51.74 -58.02
CA TYR A 15 -16.16 52.61 -56.92
C TYR A 15 -16.33 51.86 -55.59
N GLY A 16 -16.07 50.55 -55.55
CA GLY A 16 -16.18 49.73 -54.34
C GLY A 16 -17.60 49.62 -53.79
N ILE A 17 -18.62 49.99 -54.57
CA ILE A 17 -20.03 49.95 -54.17
C ILE A 17 -20.53 48.51 -54.33
N ASN A 18 -20.53 47.76 -53.24
CA ASN A 18 -21.07 46.40 -53.19
C ASN A 18 -22.31 46.37 -52.30
N LYS A 19 -23.52 46.48 -52.89
CA LYS A 19 -24.78 46.32 -52.16
C LYS A 19 -25.30 44.88 -52.32
N ASN A 20 -24.89 44.01 -51.40
CA ASN A 20 -25.56 42.73 -51.15
C ASN A 20 -26.33 42.72 -49.82
N ILE A 21 -26.46 43.86 -49.12
CA ILE A 21 -26.79 43.84 -47.69
C ILE A 21 -28.25 44.19 -47.38
N SER A 22 -29.05 44.84 -48.26
CA SER A 22 -30.47 45.06 -47.91
C SER A 22 -31.48 45.29 -49.03
N GLN A 23 -31.13 45.87 -50.19
CA GLN A 23 -32.06 46.02 -51.33
C GLN A 23 -31.27 46.00 -52.65
N GLU A 24 -31.78 45.26 -53.64
CA GLU A 24 -31.19 45.23 -54.99
C GLU A 24 -31.39 46.57 -55.69
N LEU A 25 -30.30 47.17 -56.17
CA LEU A 25 -30.35 48.34 -57.02
C LEU A 25 -31.04 48.01 -58.35
N SER A 26 -32.02 48.82 -58.75
CA SER A 26 -32.63 48.73 -60.08
C SER A 26 -31.63 49.17 -61.17
N LYS A 27 -31.89 48.80 -62.42
CA LYS A 27 -31.04 49.20 -63.56
C LYS A 27 -30.97 50.72 -63.70
N GLU A 28 -32.09 51.40 -63.49
CA GLU A 28 -32.22 52.86 -63.56
C GLU A 28 -31.45 53.57 -62.45
N GLU A 29 -31.44 52.99 -61.24
CA GLU A 29 -30.67 53.51 -60.11
C GLU A 29 -29.16 53.38 -60.36
N CYS A 30 -28.70 52.25 -60.91
CA CYS A 30 -27.30 52.05 -61.28
C CYS A 30 -26.84 53.11 -62.31
N GLN A 31 -27.69 53.41 -63.31
CA GLN A 31 -27.40 54.43 -64.32
C GLN A 31 -27.36 55.85 -63.73
N LYS A 32 -28.32 56.21 -62.87
CA LYS A 32 -28.33 57.52 -62.18
C LYS A 32 -27.09 57.71 -61.30
N ILE A 33 -26.68 56.68 -60.58
CA ILE A 33 -25.48 56.71 -59.73
C ILE A 33 -24.22 56.88 -60.59
N LEU A 34 -24.09 56.12 -61.68
CA LEU A 34 -22.93 56.25 -62.58
C LEU A 34 -22.85 57.63 -63.23
N HIS A 35 -23.99 58.21 -63.62
CA HIS A 35 -24.04 59.56 -64.18
C HIS A 35 -23.69 60.64 -63.14
N LEU A 36 -24.11 60.47 -61.88
CA LEU A 36 -23.74 61.40 -60.79
C LEU A 36 -22.24 61.29 -60.47
N LEU A 37 -21.72 60.07 -60.38
CA LEU A 37 -20.30 59.83 -60.11
C LEU A 37 -19.41 60.31 -61.26
N SER A 38 -19.85 60.25 -62.52
CA SER A 38 -19.06 60.76 -63.64
C SER A 38 -19.00 62.29 -63.72
N ARG A 39 -19.95 62.99 -63.07
CA ARG A 39 -20.11 64.45 -63.19
C ARG A 39 -19.66 65.22 -61.94
N GLU A 40 -19.68 64.58 -60.77
CA GLU A 40 -19.38 65.21 -59.47
C GLU A 40 -18.17 64.56 -58.77
N PRO A 41 -16.96 65.16 -58.84
CA PRO A 41 -15.75 64.63 -58.19
C PRO A 41 -15.87 64.50 -56.67
N SER A 42 -16.65 65.37 -56.03
CA SER A 42 -16.89 65.33 -54.59
C SER A 42 -17.69 64.10 -54.15
N ALA A 43 -18.61 63.64 -55.01
CA ALA A 43 -19.38 62.42 -54.76
C ALA A 43 -18.50 61.17 -54.85
N ILE A 44 -17.52 61.14 -55.78
CA ILE A 44 -16.51 60.07 -55.87
C ILE A 44 -15.71 59.97 -54.57
N LYS A 45 -15.15 61.09 -54.07
CA LYS A 45 -14.35 61.10 -52.83
C LYS A 45 -15.15 60.58 -51.62
N LEU A 46 -16.42 60.94 -51.55
CA LEU A 46 -17.32 60.48 -50.49
C LEU A 46 -17.55 58.97 -50.57
N VAL A 47 -17.83 58.46 -51.78
CA VAL A 47 -18.01 57.02 -52.04
C VAL A 47 -16.74 56.24 -51.72
N GLU A 48 -15.56 56.73 -52.11
CA GLU A 48 -14.27 56.12 -51.78
C GLU A 48 -14.03 56.08 -50.26
N SER A 49 -14.33 57.18 -49.55
CA SER A 49 -14.20 57.24 -48.09
C SER A 49 -15.12 56.22 -47.40
N PHE A 50 -16.37 56.10 -47.86
CA PHE A 50 -17.30 55.10 -47.34
C PHE A 50 -16.88 53.67 -47.71
N ALA A 51 -16.38 53.43 -48.91
CA ALA A 51 -15.87 52.13 -49.33
C ALA A 51 -14.66 51.69 -48.47
N GLN A 52 -13.72 52.61 -48.23
CA GLN A 52 -12.58 52.38 -47.33
C GLN A 52 -13.04 52.10 -45.89
N LYS A 53 -13.99 52.89 -45.38
CA LYS A 53 -14.54 52.69 -44.03
C LYS A 53 -15.26 51.35 -43.90
N ASN A 54 -16.07 50.96 -44.90
CA ASN A 54 -16.76 49.67 -44.92
C ASN A 54 -15.78 48.50 -45.00
N SER A 55 -14.72 48.61 -45.81
CA SER A 55 -13.65 47.61 -45.86
C SER A 55 -12.97 47.48 -44.49
N SER A 56 -12.64 48.60 -43.85
CA SER A 56 -12.07 48.62 -42.48
C SER A 56 -13.01 47.97 -41.45
N LEU A 57 -14.32 48.26 -41.51
CA LEU A 57 -15.31 47.66 -40.64
C LEU A 57 -15.48 46.16 -40.89
N GLY A 58 -15.47 45.73 -42.15
CA GLY A 58 -15.50 44.31 -42.52
C GLY A 58 -14.28 43.54 -41.98
N ASN A 59 -13.10 44.14 -42.07
CA ASN A 59 -11.87 43.57 -41.49
C ASN A 59 -11.95 43.46 -39.97
N LYS A 60 -12.42 44.53 -39.29
CA LYS A 60 -12.61 44.52 -37.83
C LYS A 60 -13.65 43.49 -37.40
N ASN A 61 -14.79 43.40 -38.10
CA ASN A 61 -15.83 42.43 -37.81
C ASN A 61 -15.32 40.99 -37.97
N SER A 62 -14.55 40.73 -39.03
CA SER A 62 -13.90 39.43 -39.23
C SER A 62 -12.91 39.10 -38.11
N TYR A 63 -12.13 40.08 -37.68
CA TYR A 63 -11.20 39.94 -36.55
C TYR A 63 -11.95 39.61 -35.24
N TYR A 64 -12.98 40.38 -34.89
CA TYR A 64 -13.76 40.15 -33.67
C TYR A 64 -14.50 38.80 -33.71
N SER A 65 -14.98 38.38 -34.88
CA SER A 65 -15.59 37.06 -35.05
C SER A 65 -14.59 35.93 -34.75
N ARG A 66 -13.35 36.03 -35.25
CA ARG A 66 -12.29 35.06 -34.93
C ARG A 66 -11.96 35.05 -33.43
N MET A 67 -11.81 36.23 -32.81
CA MET A 67 -11.53 36.35 -31.39
C MET A 67 -12.65 35.74 -30.53
N ARG A 68 -13.90 36.00 -30.89
CA ARG A 68 -15.07 35.42 -30.23
C ARG A 68 -15.07 33.90 -30.33
N ASN A 69 -14.86 33.35 -31.53
CA ASN A 69 -14.80 31.90 -31.72
C ASN A 69 -13.68 31.25 -30.90
N GLN A 70 -12.52 31.92 -30.79
CA GLN A 70 -11.41 31.44 -29.95
C GLN A 70 -11.74 31.52 -28.45
N ALA A 71 -12.43 32.57 -28.01
CA ALA A 71 -12.87 32.68 -26.62
C ALA A 71 -13.91 31.61 -26.27
N GLU A 72 -14.88 31.36 -27.16
CA GLU A 72 -15.88 30.31 -27.00
C GLU A 72 -15.25 28.91 -26.92
N SER A 73 -14.26 28.62 -27.77
CA SER A 73 -13.56 27.33 -27.73
C SER A 73 -12.77 27.14 -26.43
N LYS A 74 -12.06 28.18 -25.97
CA LYS A 74 -11.35 28.17 -24.67
C LYS A 74 -12.31 27.97 -23.51
N LEU A 75 -13.45 28.67 -23.50
CA LEU A 75 -14.47 28.53 -22.47
C LEU A 75 -15.02 27.10 -22.43
N LYS A 76 -15.23 26.47 -23.60
CA LYS A 76 -15.67 25.08 -23.67
C LYS A 76 -14.63 24.12 -23.08
N SER A 77 -13.35 24.29 -23.43
CA SER A 77 -12.24 23.48 -22.86
C SER A 77 -12.18 23.61 -21.34
N LEU A 78 -12.24 24.84 -20.84
CA LEU A 78 -12.15 25.10 -19.41
C LEU A 78 -13.33 24.50 -18.64
N LYS A 79 -14.54 24.55 -19.21
CA LYS A 79 -15.71 23.87 -18.63
C LYS A 79 -15.54 22.35 -18.55
N THR A 80 -14.95 21.74 -19.58
CA THR A 80 -14.68 20.29 -19.57
C THR A 80 -13.61 19.93 -18.56
N GLU A 81 -12.53 20.71 -18.46
CA GLU A 81 -11.48 20.51 -17.46
C GLU A 81 -12.02 20.67 -16.04
N TYR A 82 -12.82 21.71 -15.79
CA TYR A 82 -13.43 21.95 -14.49
C TYR A 82 -14.30 20.77 -14.05
N ARG A 83 -15.13 20.23 -14.97
CA ARG A 83 -15.93 19.05 -14.68
C ARG A 83 -15.08 17.82 -14.37
N GLY A 84 -14.00 17.60 -15.13
CA GLY A 84 -13.07 16.50 -14.88
C GLY A 84 -12.36 16.61 -13.52
N LEU A 85 -11.98 17.82 -13.12
CA LEU A 85 -11.43 18.08 -11.79
C LEU A 85 -12.47 17.84 -10.69
N GLU A 86 -13.72 18.26 -10.88
CA GLU A 86 -14.79 18.01 -9.91
C GLU A 86 -15.06 16.51 -9.71
N GLU A 87 -15.08 15.73 -10.79
CA GLU A 87 -15.21 14.27 -10.72
C GLU A 87 -14.00 13.61 -10.03
N SER A 88 -12.79 14.12 -10.27
CA SER A 88 -11.56 13.66 -9.61
C SER A 88 -11.58 13.94 -8.11
N ILE A 89 -12.01 15.14 -7.70
CA ILE A 89 -12.16 15.52 -6.28
C ILE A 89 -13.16 14.60 -5.58
N LYS A 90 -14.35 14.38 -6.18
CA LYS A 90 -15.36 13.46 -5.62
C LYS A 90 -14.81 12.04 -5.43
N THR A 91 -14.00 11.57 -6.37
CA THR A 91 -13.37 10.25 -6.28
C THR A 91 -12.36 10.18 -5.15
N LEU A 92 -11.53 11.21 -4.99
CA LEU A 92 -10.57 11.31 -3.89
C LEU A 92 -11.25 11.38 -2.52
N GLU A 93 -12.31 12.17 -2.39
CA GLU A 93 -13.10 12.26 -1.17
C GLU A 93 -13.73 10.91 -0.80
N LYS A 94 -14.31 10.20 -1.78
CA LYS A 94 -14.86 8.86 -1.57
C LYS A 94 -13.81 7.86 -1.09
N ASN A 95 -12.57 7.96 -1.57
CA ASN A 95 -11.48 7.07 -1.19
C ASN A 95 -10.85 7.42 0.18
N LYS A 96 -11.07 8.63 0.69
CA LYS A 96 -10.50 9.08 1.97
C LYS A 96 -11.06 8.31 3.17
N GLU A 97 -12.37 8.09 3.20
CA GLU A 97 -13.06 7.36 4.26
C GLU A 97 -12.59 5.89 4.42
N PRO A 98 -12.57 5.05 3.36
CA PRO A 98 -12.10 3.68 3.50
C PRO A 98 -10.62 3.60 3.86
N LEU A 99 -9.78 4.53 3.38
CA LEU A 99 -8.38 4.61 3.81
C LEU A 99 -8.26 4.97 5.30
N GLY A 100 -9.09 5.90 5.79
CA GLY A 100 -9.16 6.22 7.21
C GLY A 100 -9.58 5.04 8.07
N ALA A 101 -10.58 4.28 7.63
CA ALA A 101 -11.02 3.05 8.30
C ALA A 101 -9.93 1.98 8.30
N ARG A 102 -9.26 1.77 7.15
CA ARG A 102 -8.17 0.80 7.03
C ARG A 102 -6.99 1.15 7.93
N LYS A 103 -6.64 2.44 8.03
CA LYS A 103 -5.59 2.90 8.95
C LYS A 103 -5.92 2.55 10.40
N LYS A 104 -7.16 2.81 10.85
CA LYS A 104 -7.60 2.47 12.21
C LYS A 104 -7.56 0.96 12.47
N GLN A 105 -7.96 0.14 11.51
CA GLN A 105 -7.87 -1.32 11.62
C GLN A 105 -6.42 -1.79 11.79
N LEU A 106 -5.50 -1.28 10.97
CA LEU A 106 -4.09 -1.62 11.06
C LEU A 106 -3.45 -1.18 12.38
N GLU A 107 -3.86 -0.02 12.92
CA GLU A 107 -3.41 0.45 14.25
C GLU A 107 -3.84 -0.54 15.35
N GLN A 108 -5.10 -0.99 15.33
CA GLN A 108 -5.61 -2.00 16.28
C GLN A 108 -4.95 -3.36 16.13
N GLU A 109 -4.68 -3.81 14.90
CA GLU A 109 -3.93 -5.05 14.66
C GLU A 109 -2.50 -4.96 15.19
N ARG A 110 -1.84 -3.81 15.01
CA ARG A 110 -0.49 -3.57 15.55
C ARG A 110 -0.47 -3.65 17.07
N GLU A 111 -1.41 -3.00 17.74
CA GLU A 111 -1.52 -3.01 19.21
C GLU A 111 -1.74 -4.43 19.74
N LYS A 112 -2.60 -5.24 19.08
CA LYS A 112 -2.82 -6.64 19.44
C LYS A 112 -1.55 -7.47 19.30
N LEU A 113 -0.87 -7.35 18.17
CA LEU A 113 0.38 -8.08 17.93
C LEU A 113 1.47 -7.70 18.93
N GLU A 114 1.54 -6.43 19.32
CA GLU A 114 2.49 -5.97 20.34
C GLU A 114 2.19 -6.56 21.72
N ALA A 115 0.91 -6.64 22.10
CA ALA A 115 0.49 -7.31 23.33
C ALA A 115 0.81 -8.82 23.30
N ASP A 116 0.58 -9.50 22.17
CA ASP A 116 0.89 -10.92 22.00
C ASP A 116 2.41 -11.18 22.10
N ILE A 117 3.23 -10.31 21.49
CA ILE A 117 4.69 -10.40 21.60
C ILE A 117 5.15 -10.25 23.05
N GLN A 118 4.58 -9.30 23.80
CA GLN A 118 4.92 -9.11 25.22
C GLN A 118 4.55 -10.34 26.04
N LYS A 119 3.37 -10.92 25.81
CA LYS A 119 2.92 -12.14 26.48
C LYS A 119 3.84 -13.32 26.18
N LEU A 120 4.14 -13.59 24.91
CA LEU A 120 5.05 -14.68 24.51
C LEU A 120 6.47 -14.47 25.03
N SER A 121 6.92 -13.22 25.13
CA SER A 121 8.23 -12.90 25.72
C SER A 121 8.27 -13.24 27.22
N ALA A 122 7.19 -12.95 27.95
CA ALA A 122 7.07 -13.33 29.36
C ALA A 122 7.05 -14.86 29.53
N GLU A 123 6.22 -15.56 28.76
CA GLU A 123 6.14 -17.03 28.80
C GLU A 123 7.49 -17.68 28.50
N ASN A 124 8.24 -17.19 27.51
CA ASN A 124 9.58 -17.69 27.21
C ASN A 124 10.58 -17.47 28.34
N ARG A 125 10.47 -16.35 29.08
CA ARG A 125 11.33 -16.11 30.25
C ARG A 125 11.02 -17.11 31.37
N ASP A 126 9.74 -17.32 31.64
CA ASP A 126 9.28 -18.24 32.68
C ASP A 126 9.72 -19.68 32.37
N LEU A 127 9.51 -20.14 31.12
CA LEU A 127 10.02 -21.43 30.65
C LEU A 127 11.54 -21.52 30.76
N GLY A 128 12.26 -20.44 30.46
CA GLY A 128 13.71 -20.39 30.62
C GLY A 128 14.17 -20.57 32.08
N VAL A 129 13.40 -20.06 33.05
CA VAL A 129 13.65 -20.29 34.49
C VAL A 129 13.33 -21.72 34.89
N GLU A 130 12.22 -22.27 34.39
CA GLU A 130 11.81 -23.64 34.68
C GLU A 130 12.83 -24.66 34.17
N VAL A 131 13.33 -24.49 32.94
CA VAL A 131 14.37 -25.33 32.35
C VAL A 131 15.65 -25.32 33.20
N LYS A 132 16.09 -24.14 33.67
CA LYS A 132 17.25 -24.04 34.56
C LYS A 132 17.02 -24.77 35.89
N THR A 133 15.83 -24.62 36.45
CA THR A 133 15.45 -25.28 37.72
C THR A 133 15.45 -26.80 37.58
N LEU A 134 14.81 -27.32 36.52
CA LEU A 134 14.79 -28.75 36.21
C LEU A 134 16.20 -29.28 35.94
N SER A 135 17.05 -28.53 35.24
CA SER A 135 18.45 -28.91 35.02
C SER A 135 19.22 -29.01 36.33
N SER A 136 19.07 -28.06 37.26
CA SER A 136 19.71 -28.12 38.58
C SER A 136 19.27 -29.37 39.35
N ARG A 137 17.95 -29.60 39.39
CA ARG A 137 17.38 -30.77 40.09
C ARG A 137 17.84 -32.09 39.47
N ASN A 138 17.99 -32.15 38.16
CA ASN A 138 18.49 -33.36 37.49
C ASN A 138 19.97 -33.61 37.83
N ASN A 139 20.79 -32.57 37.94
CA ASN A 139 22.18 -32.69 38.36
C ASN A 139 22.25 -33.21 39.81
N GLU A 140 21.46 -32.64 40.73
CA GLU A 140 21.38 -33.09 42.12
C GLU A 140 20.96 -34.57 42.23
N LEU A 141 19.97 -34.99 41.45
CA LEU A 141 19.54 -36.40 41.40
C LEU A 141 20.63 -37.32 40.84
N THR A 142 21.39 -36.85 39.85
CA THR A 142 22.49 -37.61 39.26
C THR A 142 23.61 -37.81 40.29
N GLU A 143 23.98 -36.75 41.00
CA GLU A 143 24.98 -36.79 42.08
C GLU A 143 24.54 -37.73 43.22
N ALA A 144 23.28 -37.61 43.67
CA ALA A 144 22.74 -38.49 44.69
C ALA A 144 22.74 -39.97 44.27
N ASN A 145 22.39 -40.25 43.02
CA ASN A 145 22.41 -41.61 42.47
C ASN A 145 23.84 -42.17 42.42
N ASP A 146 24.81 -41.36 42.00
CA ASP A 146 26.21 -41.78 41.97
C ASP A 146 26.78 -42.01 43.38
N GLN A 147 26.35 -41.24 44.38
CA GLN A 147 26.68 -41.50 45.77
C GLN A 147 26.07 -42.83 46.26
N LEU A 148 24.78 -43.07 45.99
CA LEU A 148 24.12 -44.34 46.35
C LEU A 148 24.79 -45.56 45.69
N LYS A 149 25.28 -45.44 44.45
CA LYS A 149 26.05 -46.51 43.80
C LYS A 149 27.36 -46.81 44.53
N LYS A 150 28.08 -45.77 44.99
CA LYS A 150 29.31 -45.93 45.78
C LYS A 150 29.01 -46.62 47.11
N ASP A 151 27.98 -46.15 47.81
CA ASP A 151 27.58 -46.71 49.11
C ASP A 151 27.13 -48.17 48.98
N ASN A 152 26.34 -48.50 47.95
CA ASN A 152 25.95 -49.88 47.66
C ASN A 152 27.17 -50.78 47.37
N LYS A 153 28.17 -50.28 46.65
CA LYS A 153 29.42 -51.02 46.41
C LYS A 153 30.19 -51.25 47.71
N ALA A 154 30.28 -50.23 48.57
CA ALA A 154 30.94 -50.32 49.87
C ALA A 154 30.22 -51.33 50.79
N LEU A 155 28.88 -51.27 50.87
CA LEU A 155 28.07 -52.20 51.63
C LEU A 155 28.23 -53.64 51.12
N LYS A 156 28.23 -53.85 49.80
CA LYS A 156 28.47 -55.18 49.22
C LYS A 156 29.84 -55.72 49.65
N ASN A 157 30.89 -54.92 49.56
CA ASN A 157 32.23 -55.32 49.99
C ASN A 157 32.27 -55.68 51.49
N LEU A 158 31.60 -54.90 52.35
CA LEU A 158 31.50 -55.18 53.80
C LEU A 158 30.76 -56.48 54.07
N VAL A 159 29.64 -56.72 53.37
CA VAL A 159 28.87 -57.96 53.48
C VAL A 159 29.73 -59.16 53.05
N ASP A 160 30.49 -59.05 51.96
CA ASP A 160 31.38 -60.10 51.50
C ASP A 160 32.53 -60.36 52.49
N GLU A 161 33.08 -59.32 53.12
CA GLU A 161 34.09 -59.45 54.18
C GLU A 161 33.53 -60.15 55.43
N ILE A 162 32.32 -59.78 55.87
CA ILE A 162 31.63 -60.43 57.00
C ILE A 162 31.38 -61.90 56.68
N ARG A 163 30.88 -62.21 55.48
CA ARG A 163 30.65 -63.59 55.01
C ARG A 163 31.93 -64.41 55.05
N LEU A 164 33.06 -63.83 54.61
CA LEU A 164 34.36 -64.50 54.64
C LEU A 164 34.83 -64.76 56.07
N LYS A 165 34.76 -63.75 56.95
CA LYS A 165 35.13 -63.90 58.38
C LYS A 165 34.27 -64.92 59.10
N LEU A 166 32.96 -64.95 58.83
CA LEU A 166 32.04 -65.96 59.35
C LEU A 166 32.45 -67.34 58.86
N ALA A 167 32.66 -67.53 57.55
CA ALA A 167 33.09 -68.81 56.99
C ALA A 167 34.41 -69.33 57.62
N MET A 168 35.39 -68.45 57.82
CA MET A 168 36.65 -68.80 58.49
C MET A 168 36.44 -69.20 59.96
N SER A 169 35.62 -68.43 60.69
CA SER A 169 35.32 -68.69 62.10
C SER A 169 34.57 -70.01 62.26
N THR A 170 33.58 -70.27 61.41
CA THR A 170 32.84 -71.54 61.36
C THR A 170 33.78 -72.71 61.06
N LYS A 171 34.68 -72.58 60.07
CA LYS A 171 35.68 -73.62 59.77
C LYS A 171 36.56 -73.93 60.97
N LYS A 172 37.01 -72.92 61.73
CA LYS A 172 37.81 -73.09 62.95
C LYS A 172 37.01 -73.80 64.05
N LEU A 173 35.74 -73.44 64.23
CA LEU A 173 34.86 -74.08 65.21
C LEU A 173 34.56 -75.55 64.88
N LEU A 174 34.49 -75.92 63.60
CA LEU A 174 34.31 -77.32 63.18
C LEU A 174 35.55 -78.20 63.40
N GLN A 175 36.72 -77.63 63.75
CA GLN A 175 37.95 -78.39 64.04
C GLN A 175 38.00 -78.91 65.49
N TYR A 176 37.15 -78.42 66.39
CA TYR A 176 37.08 -78.93 67.76
C TYR A 176 36.53 -80.36 67.79
N GLU A 177 37.08 -81.21 68.66
CA GLU A 177 36.79 -82.67 68.71
C GLU A 177 35.37 -83.02 69.17
N ASP A 178 34.63 -82.07 69.76
CA ASP A 178 33.30 -82.30 70.29
C ASP A 178 32.24 -82.45 69.17
N SER A 179 31.70 -83.67 69.06
CA SER A 179 30.74 -84.12 68.05
C SER A 179 29.39 -83.39 68.14
N GLU A 180 28.94 -83.03 69.33
CA GLU A 180 27.62 -82.41 69.52
C GLU A 180 27.64 -80.92 69.17
N ILE A 181 28.72 -80.22 69.55
CA ILE A 181 28.96 -78.82 69.18
C ILE A 181 29.05 -78.69 67.66
N ARG A 182 29.71 -79.64 67.00
CA ARG A 182 29.83 -79.68 65.54
C ARG A 182 28.47 -79.84 64.84
N LYS A 183 27.62 -80.77 65.32
CA LYS A 183 26.27 -81.00 64.77
C LYS A 183 25.34 -79.79 64.99
N ALA A 184 25.40 -79.16 66.16
CA ALA A 184 24.62 -77.97 66.47
C ALA A 184 25.02 -76.76 65.59
N LEU A 185 26.31 -76.56 65.35
CA LEU A 185 26.83 -75.52 64.45
C LEU A 185 26.38 -75.72 63.00
N ILE A 186 26.45 -76.94 62.47
CA ILE A 186 25.99 -77.25 61.11
C ILE A 186 24.49 -76.94 60.96
N LYS A 187 23.67 -77.28 61.95
CA LYS A 187 22.22 -77.01 61.93
C LYS A 187 21.90 -75.51 61.98
N MET A 188 22.58 -74.73 62.82
CA MET A 188 22.38 -73.27 62.87
C MET A 188 22.74 -72.60 61.54
N PHE A 189 23.93 -72.86 61.00
CA PHE A 189 24.39 -72.19 59.78
C PHE A 189 23.59 -72.60 58.53
N GLY A 190 23.12 -73.84 58.45
CA GLY A 190 22.24 -74.31 57.38
C GLY A 190 20.90 -73.55 57.31
N SER A 191 20.42 -72.99 58.43
CA SER A 191 19.19 -72.20 58.48
C SER A 191 19.36 -70.70 58.22
N THR A 192 20.58 -70.15 58.31
CA THR A 192 20.83 -68.70 58.24
C THR A 192 21.56 -68.22 56.98
N LEU A 193 22.01 -69.14 56.12
CA LEU A 193 22.75 -68.85 54.88
C LEU A 193 21.94 -69.08 53.59
N GLY A 194 20.65 -69.45 53.71
CA GLY A 194 19.70 -69.55 52.59
C GLY A 194 19.00 -68.24 52.31
#